data_AF-A0A0N5C785-F1
#
_entry.id   AF-A0A0N5C785-F1
#
_cell.length_a   1.000
_cell.length_b   1.000
_cell.length_c   1.000
_cell.angle_alpha   90.00
_cell.angle_beta   90.00
_cell.angle_gamma   90.00
#
_symmetry.space_group_name_H-M   'P 1'
#
loop_
_entity.id
_entity.type
_entity.pdbx_description
1 polymer ?
#
loop_
_entity_poly.entity_id
_entity_poly.type
_entity_poly.pdbx_seq_one_letter_code
_entity_poly.pdbx_strand_id
1 'polypeptide(L)'
;MFAVSSKTGLFSFIRSRKFFYCSINSNKRKLIKPVSIEKFGVFQKMSCSSKNSNYMPKPPSILVYTNDDVEKFNKVNDSILKVIPSDTYTTRHIDTDTLKKSNWIESSTKCLVLSGIDKLDQESIDSINNFIKENGKIIIRDSKCEELFENNNIINDENKKIDEVLREIGLDIDLRSETKKLTTSYLISDNDERIFDIVGLKFSEKLGSKPKILITSQRDGSADGKEIETTEDLLNVKLSMKKKEIPHFNRNEYFTSLHTEKLGRLLLHSDVCTTTLDINNALLAAFPKNTSPIVVTANYQTSGIGRSGNQWISPKGCLMFSYNYDISSNSFLSKRITFVQHILAVAIVDAIHALVDVEDLPLKIKWPNDIYWDRKYKMGGIIVKCSIVRDNFRCIMGAGINISNEKPTVCLNQFLRELYGIELSLELVLAEIMNKFEEHVKIFQEYDYEAFLENYYKYWLHKDEEVFVKGVSVGGSDIDNDDKLNENCFIRGINEFGYLKVQGKESGVSFSVSDDGNTFDMMKGLIKTKSNY
;
A
#
# COMPACT_ATOMS: atom_id res chain seq x y z
N MET A 1 -8.35 -58.32 38.54
CA MET A 1 -8.57 -59.52 37.70
C MET A 1 -8.11 -59.21 36.29
N PHE A 2 -7.07 -59.92 35.84
CA PHE A 2 -6.52 -60.10 34.47
C PHE A 2 -6.48 -58.84 33.55
N ALA A 3 -5.37 -58.13 33.29
CA ALA A 3 -4.02 -58.50 32.83
C ALA A 3 -3.98 -59.23 31.47
N VAL A 4 -3.50 -58.53 30.42
CA VAL A 4 -2.52 -58.90 29.35
C VAL A 4 -2.30 -57.60 28.53
N SER A 5 -1.21 -56.81 28.64
CA SER A 5 0.22 -57.00 28.28
C SER A 5 0.48 -57.34 26.80
N SER A 6 1.09 -56.41 26.04
CA SER A 6 2.48 -56.59 25.57
C SER A 6 2.99 -55.43 24.70
N LYS A 7 4.30 -55.24 24.81
CA LYS A 7 5.19 -54.24 24.22
C LYS A 7 5.50 -54.49 22.73
N THR A 8 6.32 -53.56 22.20
CA THR A 8 7.13 -53.57 20.95
C THR A 8 6.39 -52.97 19.75
N GLY A 9 6.95 -52.10 18.91
CA GLY A 9 8.28 -51.57 18.68
C GLY A 9 8.21 -50.82 17.33
N LEU A 10 9.08 -49.81 17.13
CA LEU A 10 9.19 -48.90 15.97
C LEU A 10 8.76 -49.45 14.60
N PHE A 11 8.09 -48.62 13.77
CA PHE A 11 8.52 -48.33 12.39
C PHE A 11 7.96 -46.98 11.92
N SER A 12 8.85 -46.13 11.39
CA SER A 12 8.52 -44.94 10.64
C SER A 12 7.92 -45.32 9.28
N PHE A 13 6.76 -44.78 8.92
CA PHE A 13 6.43 -44.55 7.52
C PHE A 13 5.65 -43.25 7.36
N ILE A 14 6.24 -42.38 6.55
CA ILE A 14 5.75 -41.10 6.08
C ILE A 14 4.50 -41.33 5.21
N ARG A 15 3.36 -40.70 5.55
CA ARG A 15 2.50 -39.95 4.59
C ARG A 15 1.25 -39.37 5.28
N SER A 16 0.97 -38.11 4.92
CA SER A 16 -0.28 -37.35 5.09
C SER A 16 -0.82 -37.15 6.51
N ARG A 17 -0.52 -35.99 7.11
CA ARG A 17 -1.43 -35.35 8.07
C ARG A 17 -2.22 -34.25 7.36
N LYS A 18 -3.44 -34.55 6.95
CA LYS A 18 -4.50 -33.55 6.80
C LYS A 18 -5.15 -33.42 8.17
N PHE A 19 -4.99 -32.28 8.83
CA PHE A 19 -5.84 -31.94 9.97
C PHE A 19 -7.11 -31.31 9.41
N PHE A 20 -8.26 -31.94 9.65
CA PHE A 20 -9.58 -31.34 9.44
C PHE A 20 -9.98 -30.63 10.74
N TYR A 21 -10.13 -29.30 10.70
CA TYR A 21 -10.90 -28.59 11.72
C TYR A 21 -12.39 -28.79 11.40
N CYS A 22 -13.10 -29.51 12.27
CA CYS A 22 -14.55 -29.65 12.20
C CYS A 22 -15.18 -28.60 13.11
N SER A 23 -15.70 -27.51 12.55
CA SER A 23 -16.58 -26.59 13.28
C SER A 23 -18.00 -27.14 13.21
N ILE A 24 -18.49 -27.65 14.35
CA ILE A 24 -19.91 -27.94 14.55
C ILE A 24 -20.56 -26.64 15.00
N ASN A 25 -21.39 -26.04 14.16
CA ASN A 25 -22.52 -25.29 14.66
C ASN A 25 -23.75 -25.40 13.75
N SER A 26 -24.78 -26.03 14.31
CA SER A 26 -26.08 -26.29 13.72
C SER A 26 -27.02 -25.10 13.93
N ASN A 27 -27.45 -24.44 12.85
CA ASN A 27 -28.86 -24.41 12.42
C ASN A 27 -29.20 -23.31 11.39
N LYS A 28 -29.91 -23.76 10.33
CA LYS A 28 -30.80 -23.06 9.40
C LYS A 28 -30.22 -22.17 8.29
N ARG A 29 -29.78 -22.91 7.26
CA ARG A 29 -29.81 -22.67 5.81
C ARG A 29 -30.89 -21.70 5.29
N LYS A 30 -30.46 -20.71 4.49
CA LYS A 30 -31.06 -20.38 3.19
C LYS A 30 -29.95 -20.40 2.15
N LEU A 31 -30.01 -21.41 1.26
CA LEU A 31 -29.08 -21.64 0.17
C LEU A 31 -29.34 -20.63 -0.96
N ILE A 32 -28.33 -19.83 -1.29
CA ILE A 32 -28.20 -19.26 -2.63
C ILE A 32 -27.58 -20.37 -3.49
N LYS A 33 -28.19 -20.64 -4.65
CA LYS A 33 -27.79 -21.74 -5.55
C LYS A 33 -26.34 -21.54 -6.05
N PRO A 34 -25.46 -22.54 -5.99
CA PRO A 34 -24.18 -22.50 -6.69
C PRO A 34 -24.43 -22.72 -8.19
N VAL A 35 -23.79 -21.89 -9.02
CA VAL A 35 -23.64 -22.13 -10.46
C VAL A 35 -22.75 -23.37 -10.62
N SER A 36 -23.23 -24.35 -11.38
CA SER A 36 -22.59 -25.65 -11.58
C SER A 36 -21.24 -25.53 -12.27
N ILE A 37 -20.16 -25.92 -11.56
CA ILE A 37 -18.84 -26.18 -12.14
C ILE A 37 -18.80 -27.65 -12.52
N GLU A 38 -19.14 -27.96 -13.77
CA GLU A 38 -18.79 -29.22 -14.42
C GLU A 38 -17.81 -28.94 -15.55
N LYS A 39 -16.51 -29.11 -15.24
CA LYS A 39 -15.54 -29.91 -16.02
C LYS A 39 -14.13 -29.68 -15.46
N PHE A 40 -13.73 -30.56 -14.55
CA PHE A 40 -12.32 -30.83 -14.27
C PHE A 40 -11.70 -31.51 -15.50
N GLY A 41 -10.74 -30.84 -16.12
CA GLY A 41 -9.87 -31.40 -17.13
C GLY A 41 -8.46 -30.84 -16.92
N VAL A 42 -7.60 -31.65 -16.29
CA VAL A 42 -6.13 -31.64 -16.35
C VAL A 42 -5.49 -30.32 -16.82
N PHE A 43 -5.21 -29.39 -15.91
CA PHE A 43 -4.31 -28.26 -16.20
C PHE A 43 -2.86 -28.73 -16.06
N GLN A 44 -2.33 -29.17 -17.19
CA GLN A 44 -0.90 -29.26 -17.45
C GLN A 44 -0.31 -27.85 -17.28
N LYS A 45 0.85 -27.73 -16.61
CA LYS A 45 1.65 -26.49 -16.45
C LYS A 45 1.60 -25.64 -17.73
N MET A 46 0.69 -24.67 -17.78
CA MET A 46 0.78 -23.58 -18.73
C MET A 46 1.84 -22.65 -18.16
N SER A 47 3.04 -22.72 -18.71
CA SER A 47 3.95 -21.59 -18.69
C SER A 47 3.15 -20.38 -19.16
N CYS A 48 3.05 -19.34 -18.33
CA CYS A 48 2.51 -18.03 -18.72
C CYS A 48 3.34 -17.43 -19.85
N SER A 49 3.10 -17.89 -21.08
CA SER A 49 3.38 -17.10 -22.27
C SER A 49 2.09 -16.35 -22.60
N SER A 50 1.75 -15.37 -21.77
CA SER A 50 0.72 -14.39 -22.12
C SER A 50 1.19 -13.66 -23.38
N LYS A 51 0.42 -13.81 -24.45
CA LYS A 51 0.59 -13.06 -25.70
C LYS A 51 0.66 -11.55 -25.40
N ASN A 52 1.75 -10.90 -25.80
CA ASN A 52 1.93 -9.45 -26.01
C ASN A 52 0.89 -8.50 -25.36
N SER A 53 0.84 -8.43 -24.03
CA SER A 53 0.25 -7.29 -23.33
C SER A 53 1.37 -6.49 -22.67
N ASN A 54 1.61 -5.28 -23.20
CA ASN A 54 2.57 -4.30 -22.64
C ASN A 54 1.99 -3.69 -21.35
N TYR A 55 1.84 -4.50 -20.31
CA TYR A 55 1.46 -4.02 -18.98
C TYR A 55 2.58 -3.15 -18.41
N MET A 56 2.27 -1.88 -18.10
CA MET A 56 3.21 -1.03 -17.38
C MET A 56 3.29 -1.48 -15.91
N PRO A 57 4.47 -1.89 -15.42
CA PRO A 57 4.62 -2.38 -14.05
C PRO A 57 4.66 -1.25 -13.02
N LYS A 58 4.99 -0.04 -13.44
CA LYS A 58 5.07 1.17 -12.63
C LYS A 58 4.34 2.31 -13.32
N PRO A 59 3.76 3.24 -12.55
CA PRO A 59 3.18 4.44 -13.13
C PRO A 59 4.26 5.29 -13.81
N PRO A 60 3.91 6.05 -14.86
CA PRO A 60 4.78 7.04 -15.47
C PRO A 60 5.35 8.03 -14.45
N SER A 61 6.67 8.29 -14.49
CA SER A 61 7.35 9.17 -13.54
C SER A 61 7.99 10.39 -14.20
N ILE A 62 7.87 11.54 -13.53
CA ILE A 62 8.55 12.79 -13.82
C ILE A 62 9.63 12.98 -12.76
N LEU A 63 10.89 13.04 -13.18
CA LEU A 63 12.01 13.27 -12.28
C LEU A 63 12.31 14.77 -12.22
N VAL A 64 12.65 15.27 -11.03
CA VAL A 64 13.00 16.67 -10.82
C VAL A 64 14.35 16.74 -10.11
N TYR A 65 15.30 17.45 -10.72
CA TYR A 65 16.61 17.73 -10.16
C TYR A 65 16.75 19.23 -9.93
N THR A 66 17.11 19.60 -8.69
CA THR A 66 17.30 20.99 -8.28
C THR A 66 18.64 21.23 -7.59
N ASN A 67 19.67 20.45 -7.96
CA ASN A 67 21.00 20.51 -7.32
C ASN A 67 20.91 20.36 -5.80
N ASP A 68 20.13 19.37 -5.36
CA ASP A 68 19.82 19.03 -3.96
C ASP A 68 19.19 20.17 -3.12
N ASP A 69 18.68 21.23 -3.76
CA ASP A 69 17.93 22.31 -3.11
C ASP A 69 16.47 21.89 -2.90
N VAL A 70 16.14 21.53 -1.65
CA VAL A 70 14.82 21.03 -1.24
C VAL A 70 13.72 22.09 -1.41
N GLU A 71 14.00 23.36 -1.13
CA GLU A 71 12.99 24.42 -1.26
C GLU A 71 12.63 24.66 -2.73
N LYS A 72 13.63 24.66 -3.61
CA LYS A 72 13.39 24.73 -5.06
C LYS A 72 12.66 23.49 -5.56
N PHE A 73 13.04 22.29 -5.11
CA PHE A 73 12.35 21.06 -5.46
C PHE A 73 10.86 21.19 -5.14
N ASN A 74 10.51 21.59 -3.92
CA ASN A 74 9.12 21.76 -3.51
C ASN A 74 8.37 22.76 -4.40
N LYS A 75 8.97 23.94 -4.70
CA LYS A 75 8.34 24.94 -5.58
C LYS A 75 8.07 24.42 -7.00
N VAL A 76 9.04 23.73 -7.58
CA VAL A 76 8.91 23.16 -8.94
C VAL A 76 7.90 22.02 -8.92
N ASN A 77 8.00 21.12 -7.95
CA ASN A 77 7.12 19.98 -7.78
C ASN A 77 5.66 20.42 -7.58
N ASP A 78 5.39 21.42 -6.75
CA ASP A 78 4.06 22.01 -6.55
C ASP A 78 3.49 22.60 -7.84
N SER A 79 4.35 23.19 -8.68
CA SER A 79 3.94 23.73 -9.98
C SER A 79 3.56 22.63 -10.96
N ILE A 80 4.30 21.51 -10.96
CA ILE A 80 3.99 20.33 -11.78
C ILE A 80 2.70 19.66 -11.28
N LEU A 81 2.57 19.40 -9.99
CA LEU A 81 1.42 18.73 -9.38
C LEU A 81 0.10 19.48 -9.58
N LYS A 82 0.12 20.80 -9.79
CA LYS A 82 -1.06 21.62 -10.13
C LYS A 82 -1.61 21.38 -11.53
N VAL A 83 -0.80 20.86 -12.44
CA VAL A 83 -1.16 20.74 -13.86
C VAL A 83 -1.27 19.28 -14.30
N ILE A 84 -0.51 18.36 -13.71
CA ILE A 84 -0.62 16.94 -14.01
C ILE A 84 -1.78 16.28 -13.24
N PRO A 85 -2.43 15.26 -13.82
CA PRO A 85 -3.38 14.46 -13.07
C PRO A 85 -2.70 13.68 -11.93
N SER A 86 -3.12 13.91 -10.68
CA SER A 86 -2.58 13.25 -9.47
C SER A 86 -2.76 11.72 -9.40
N ASP A 87 -3.60 11.17 -10.27
CA ASP A 87 -3.88 9.75 -10.43
C ASP A 87 -3.15 9.11 -11.62
N THR A 88 -2.34 9.86 -12.38
CA THR A 88 -1.70 9.35 -13.60
C THR A 88 -0.18 9.32 -13.53
N TYR A 89 0.43 10.37 -12.97
CA TYR A 89 1.89 10.54 -12.96
C TYR A 89 2.41 10.63 -11.53
N THR A 90 3.58 10.05 -11.29
CA THR A 90 4.35 10.30 -10.06
C THR A 90 5.42 11.34 -10.31
N THR A 91 5.72 12.17 -9.32
CA THR A 91 6.88 13.05 -9.34
C THR A 91 7.91 12.59 -8.29
N ARG A 92 9.20 12.73 -8.60
CA ARG A 92 10.27 12.33 -7.68
C ARG A 92 11.50 13.23 -7.77
N HIS A 93 12.08 13.56 -6.62
CA HIS A 93 13.40 14.16 -6.55
C HIS A 93 14.49 13.15 -6.95
N ILE A 94 15.44 13.57 -7.78
CA ILE A 94 16.69 12.86 -8.01
C ILE A 94 17.82 13.68 -7.39
N ASP A 95 18.63 13.06 -6.55
CA ASP A 95 19.81 13.70 -5.94
C ASP A 95 21.04 13.62 -6.86
N THR A 96 22.05 14.43 -6.59
CA THR A 96 23.29 14.49 -7.39
C THR A 96 24.00 13.14 -7.47
N ASP A 97 24.11 12.42 -6.35
CA ASP A 97 24.79 11.12 -6.30
C ASP A 97 24.07 10.05 -7.12
N THR A 98 22.76 10.14 -7.21
CA THR A 98 21.90 9.26 -8.01
C THR A 98 21.98 9.67 -9.47
N LEU A 99 21.91 10.97 -9.78
CA LEU A 99 21.99 11.49 -11.15
C LEU A 99 23.27 11.07 -11.88
N LYS A 100 24.40 11.04 -11.16
CA LYS A 100 25.70 10.57 -11.69
C LYS A 100 25.71 9.10 -12.12
N LYS A 101 24.81 8.29 -11.56
CA LYS A 101 24.73 6.85 -11.87
C LYS A 101 23.79 6.64 -13.04
N SER A 102 24.07 5.73 -13.96
CA SER A 102 23.13 5.44 -15.08
C SER A 102 21.85 4.70 -14.67
N ASN A 103 21.67 4.35 -13.40
CA ASN A 103 20.63 3.42 -12.93
C ASN A 103 19.30 4.08 -12.53
N TRP A 104 19.18 5.41 -12.61
CA TRP A 104 17.92 6.12 -12.37
C TRP A 104 16.98 6.11 -13.59
N ILE A 105 17.49 5.76 -14.76
CA ILE A 105 16.70 5.67 -15.99
C ILE A 105 15.86 4.40 -15.92
N GLU A 106 14.56 4.56 -15.69
CA GLU A 106 13.59 3.47 -15.70
C GLU A 106 12.68 3.58 -16.93
N SER A 107 12.16 2.45 -17.42
CA SER A 107 11.19 2.43 -18.53
C SER A 107 9.90 3.24 -18.28
N SER A 108 9.60 3.57 -17.02
CA SER A 108 8.49 4.43 -16.62
C SER A 108 8.83 5.92 -16.62
N THR A 109 10.11 6.31 -16.69
CA THR A 109 10.53 7.71 -16.69
C THR A 109 10.10 8.39 -17.98
N LYS A 110 9.24 9.41 -17.89
CA LYS A 110 8.75 10.16 -19.04
C LYS A 110 9.58 11.39 -19.35
N CYS A 111 10.02 12.10 -18.32
CA CYS A 111 10.89 13.26 -18.49
C CYS A 111 11.70 13.56 -17.24
N LEU A 112 12.76 14.32 -17.44
CA LEU A 112 13.60 14.91 -16.40
C LEU A 112 13.45 16.44 -16.44
N VAL A 113 13.10 17.04 -15.32
CA VAL A 113 13.00 18.49 -15.12
C VAL A 113 14.25 18.96 -14.38
N LEU A 114 14.95 19.90 -14.98
CA LEU A 114 16.19 20.50 -14.50
C LEU A 114 15.91 21.96 -14.12
N SER A 115 16.18 22.37 -12.88
CA SER A 115 15.94 23.75 -12.43
C SER A 115 16.98 24.23 -11.43
N GLY A 116 17.45 25.48 -11.59
CA GLY A 116 18.39 26.11 -10.67
C GLY A 116 19.79 25.49 -10.76
N ILE A 117 20.28 25.30 -11.98
CA ILE A 117 21.52 24.59 -12.27
C ILE A 117 22.47 25.58 -12.96
N ASP A 118 23.47 26.06 -12.23
CA ASP A 118 24.49 26.93 -12.81
C ASP A 118 25.60 26.14 -13.52
N LYS A 119 25.94 24.94 -13.03
CA LYS A 119 26.92 23.99 -13.61
C LYS A 119 26.56 22.56 -13.23
N LEU A 120 26.77 21.62 -14.15
CA LEU A 120 26.74 20.17 -13.87
C LEU A 120 28.16 19.62 -13.99
N ASP A 121 28.48 18.62 -13.18
CA ASP A 121 29.70 17.84 -13.37
C ASP A 121 29.58 16.93 -14.60
N GLN A 122 30.73 16.50 -15.14
CA GLN A 122 30.77 15.71 -16.36
C GLN A 122 30.04 14.36 -16.24
N GLU A 123 30.07 13.72 -15.06
CA GLU A 123 29.39 12.42 -14.86
C GLU A 123 27.86 12.59 -14.94
N SER A 124 27.33 13.65 -14.33
CA SER A 124 25.91 14.02 -14.44
C SER A 124 25.52 14.33 -15.89
N ILE A 125 26.35 15.07 -16.62
CA ILE A 125 26.14 15.38 -18.05
C ILE A 125 26.13 14.09 -18.88
N ASP A 126 27.08 13.19 -18.66
CA ASP A 126 27.17 11.92 -19.37
C ASP A 126 25.94 11.04 -19.11
N SER A 127 25.47 10.98 -17.85
CA SER A 127 24.26 10.25 -17.50
C SER A 127 23.01 10.84 -18.14
N ILE A 128 22.89 12.17 -18.18
CA ILE A 128 21.78 12.85 -18.84
C ILE A 128 21.81 12.61 -20.36
N ASN A 129 22.98 12.67 -20.98
CA ASN A 129 23.16 12.38 -22.40
C ASN A 129 22.75 10.94 -22.76
N ASN A 130 23.01 9.98 -21.87
CA ASN A 130 22.52 8.61 -22.04
C ASN A 130 20.99 8.55 -22.02
N PHE A 131 20.34 9.29 -21.12
CA PHE A 131 18.88 9.39 -21.11
C PHE A 131 18.31 9.98 -22.40
N ILE A 132 18.93 11.05 -22.93
CA ILE A 132 18.52 11.65 -24.20
C ILE A 132 18.65 10.66 -25.36
N LYS A 133 19.74 9.88 -25.41
CA LYS A 133 19.97 8.84 -26.42
C LYS A 133 18.90 7.75 -26.40
N GLU A 134 18.32 7.47 -25.23
CA GLU A 134 17.21 6.54 -25.07
C GLU A 134 15.82 7.17 -25.34
N ASN A 135 15.77 8.31 -26.05
CA ASN A 135 14.58 9.12 -26.31
C ASN A 135 13.93 9.72 -25.04
N GLY A 136 14.71 9.91 -23.98
CA GLY A 136 14.32 10.67 -22.82
C GLY A 136 14.07 12.14 -23.16
N LYS A 137 13.04 12.73 -22.55
CA LYS A 137 12.69 14.15 -22.74
C LYS A 137 13.16 14.98 -21.55
N ILE A 138 13.74 16.14 -21.82
CA ILE A 138 14.29 17.03 -20.79
C ILE A 138 13.62 18.39 -20.86
N ILE A 139 13.27 18.91 -19.68
CA ILE A 139 12.77 20.26 -19.50
C ILE A 139 13.80 21.02 -18.70
N ILE A 140 14.34 22.10 -19.28
CA ILE A 140 15.28 23.00 -18.62
C ILE A 140 14.53 24.28 -18.26
N ARG A 141 14.64 24.70 -17.01
CA ARG A 141 14.03 25.91 -16.44
C ARG A 141 15.08 26.95 -16.06
N ASP A 142 16.23 26.94 -16.72
CA ASP A 142 17.38 27.81 -16.45
C ASP A 142 18.04 28.29 -17.75
N SER A 143 18.02 29.61 -17.97
CA SER A 143 18.52 30.30 -19.16
C SER A 143 20.03 30.13 -19.37
N LYS A 144 20.79 29.82 -18.29
CA LYS A 144 22.24 29.63 -18.38
C LYS A 144 22.68 28.25 -18.88
N CYS A 145 21.75 27.31 -19.02
CA CYS A 145 22.05 25.93 -19.41
C CYS A 145 21.85 25.65 -20.91
N GLU A 146 21.60 26.68 -21.74
CA GLU A 146 21.37 26.55 -23.19
C GLU A 146 22.53 25.85 -23.93
N GLU A 147 23.77 26.02 -23.48
CA GLU A 147 24.97 25.54 -24.19
C GLU A 147 25.39 24.11 -23.84
N LEU A 148 24.76 23.46 -22.84
CA LEU A 148 25.24 22.16 -22.33
C LEU A 148 24.77 20.96 -23.14
N PHE A 149 23.69 21.08 -23.91
CA PHE A 149 23.07 19.94 -24.59
C PHE A 149 22.50 20.33 -25.96
N GLU A 150 23.03 19.75 -27.04
CA GLU A 150 22.52 19.94 -28.40
C GLU A 150 21.54 18.79 -28.77
N ASN A 151 20.23 18.96 -28.55
CA ASN A 151 19.25 17.99 -29.06
C ASN A 151 17.80 18.50 -29.14
N ASN A 152 17.01 17.94 -30.06
CA ASN A 152 15.59 18.24 -30.26
C ASN A 152 14.66 17.74 -29.13
N ASN A 153 15.18 16.93 -28.21
CA ASN A 153 14.43 16.39 -27.06
C ASN A 153 14.47 17.29 -25.82
N ILE A 154 14.93 18.54 -25.98
CA ILE A 154 15.14 19.52 -24.91
C ILE A 154 14.21 20.69 -25.14
N ILE A 155 13.39 21.00 -24.14
CA ILE A 155 12.60 22.23 -24.11
C ILE A 155 13.23 23.14 -23.06
N ASN A 156 13.83 24.23 -23.54
CA ASN A 156 14.39 25.28 -22.69
C ASN A 156 13.66 26.59 -22.98
N ASP A 157 12.67 26.91 -22.14
CA ASP A 157 11.94 28.16 -22.23
C ASP A 157 11.45 28.56 -20.83
N GLU A 158 12.15 29.50 -20.21
CA GLU A 158 11.80 30.03 -18.89
C GLU A 158 10.48 30.80 -18.89
N ASN A 159 10.11 31.38 -20.05
CA ASN A 159 8.95 32.24 -20.22
C ASN A 159 7.67 31.44 -20.45
N LYS A 160 7.77 30.23 -21.01
CA LYS A 160 6.63 29.32 -21.12
C LYS A 160 6.18 28.82 -19.75
N LYS A 161 4.87 28.66 -19.60
CA LYS A 161 4.31 28.05 -18.40
C LYS A 161 4.58 26.54 -18.41
N ILE A 162 4.67 25.94 -17.23
CA ILE A 162 4.98 24.51 -17.09
C ILE A 162 3.96 23.61 -17.79
N ASP A 163 2.68 24.00 -17.85
CA ASP A 163 1.64 23.27 -18.57
C ASP A 163 1.82 23.30 -20.09
N GLU A 164 2.30 24.40 -20.66
CA GLU A 164 2.59 24.47 -22.10
C GLU A 164 3.75 23.52 -22.44
N VAL A 165 4.82 23.55 -21.64
CA VAL A 165 6.00 22.69 -21.82
C VAL A 165 5.65 21.21 -21.65
N LEU A 166 4.88 20.86 -20.62
CA LEU A 166 4.45 19.48 -20.38
C LEU A 166 3.52 18.96 -21.50
N ARG A 167 2.71 19.83 -22.14
CA ARG A 167 1.89 19.49 -23.32
C ARG A 167 2.74 19.24 -24.55
N GLU A 168 3.78 20.05 -24.78
CA GLU A 168 4.70 19.90 -25.91
C GLU A 168 5.46 18.57 -25.85
N ILE A 169 5.81 18.08 -24.65
CA ILE A 169 6.37 16.73 -24.48
C ILE A 169 5.31 15.61 -24.56
N GLY A 170 4.06 15.93 -24.83
CA GLY A 170 2.97 14.96 -25.02
C GLY A 170 2.51 14.29 -23.73
N LEU A 171 2.66 14.94 -22.58
CA LEU A 171 2.04 14.49 -21.34
C LEU A 171 0.59 14.95 -21.28
N ASP A 172 -0.27 14.09 -20.75
CA ASP A 172 -1.65 14.45 -20.44
C ASP A 172 -1.68 15.45 -19.29
N ILE A 173 -2.34 16.58 -19.51
CA ILE A 173 -2.48 17.67 -18.53
C ILE A 173 -3.95 17.87 -18.22
N ASP A 174 -4.22 18.00 -16.93
CA ASP A 174 -5.55 18.19 -16.38
C ASP A 174 -5.77 19.65 -15.99
N LEU A 175 -6.04 20.51 -16.97
CA LEU A 175 -6.30 21.94 -16.73
C LEU A 175 -7.72 22.22 -16.21
N ARG A 176 -8.62 21.22 -16.17
CA ARG A 176 -10.07 21.45 -16.02
C ARG A 176 -10.78 20.56 -15.00
N SER A 177 -10.09 19.71 -14.23
CA SER A 177 -10.77 18.70 -13.41
C SER A 177 -11.69 19.26 -12.31
N GLU A 178 -12.96 19.47 -12.66
CA GLU A 178 -14.09 19.47 -11.72
C GLU A 178 -14.19 18.11 -10.98
N THR A 179 -13.59 17.05 -11.53
CA THR A 179 -13.58 15.67 -11.01
C THR A 179 -12.76 15.44 -9.75
N LYS A 180 -12.09 16.45 -9.20
CA LYS A 180 -11.18 16.33 -8.03
C LYS A 180 -11.52 17.27 -6.87
N LYS A 181 -12.69 17.91 -6.89
CA LYS A 181 -13.16 18.68 -5.73
C LYS A 181 -13.36 17.74 -4.55
N LEU A 182 -12.78 18.06 -3.40
CA LEU A 182 -12.93 17.27 -2.19
C LEU A 182 -14.42 17.15 -1.82
N THR A 183 -14.85 15.94 -1.49
CA THR A 183 -16.27 15.62 -1.29
C THR A 183 -16.63 15.47 0.17
N THR A 184 -17.91 15.67 0.47
CA THR A 184 -18.47 15.33 1.79
C THR A 184 -18.34 13.83 2.04
N SER A 185 -17.87 13.46 3.22
CA SER A 185 -17.75 12.07 3.65
C SER A 185 -19.03 11.58 4.33
N TYR A 186 -19.22 10.26 4.33
CA TYR A 186 -20.37 9.60 4.95
C TYR A 186 -19.90 8.64 6.04
N LEU A 187 -20.31 8.90 7.28
CA LEU A 187 -20.12 7.97 8.40
C LEU A 187 -21.29 6.99 8.46
N ILE A 188 -20.98 5.71 8.36
CA ILE A 188 -21.93 4.60 8.28
C ILE A 188 -21.57 3.45 9.21
N SER A 189 -22.57 2.60 9.48
CA SER A 189 -22.41 1.44 10.34
C SER A 189 -23.32 0.28 9.97
N ASP A 190 -22.97 -0.93 10.40
CA ASP A 190 -23.85 -2.10 10.36
C ASP A 190 -25.07 -1.95 11.29
N ASN A 191 -24.93 -1.15 12.35
CA ASN A 191 -26.01 -0.72 13.24
C ASN A 191 -25.87 0.76 13.58
N ASP A 192 -26.87 1.56 13.22
CA ASP A 192 -26.81 3.02 13.37
C ASP A 192 -26.60 3.46 14.82
N GLU A 193 -27.03 2.66 15.81
CA GLU A 193 -26.78 2.92 17.25
C GLU A 193 -25.29 3.01 17.58
N ARG A 194 -24.43 2.23 16.90
CA ARG A 194 -22.97 2.25 17.13
C ARG A 194 -22.33 3.59 16.83
N ILE A 195 -22.92 4.37 15.92
CA ILE A 195 -22.42 5.72 15.62
C ILE A 195 -22.52 6.59 16.87
N PHE A 196 -23.61 6.46 17.63
CA PHE A 196 -23.84 7.23 18.85
C PHE A 196 -23.02 6.73 20.05
N ASP A 197 -22.45 5.52 19.96
CA ASP A 197 -21.51 4.98 20.95
C ASP A 197 -20.08 5.56 20.80
N ILE A 198 -19.80 6.35 19.76
CA ILE A 198 -18.49 6.99 19.58
C ILE A 198 -18.23 7.95 20.75
N VAL A 199 -17.25 7.60 21.57
CA VAL A 199 -16.90 8.39 22.76
C VAL A 199 -16.32 9.74 22.35
N GLY A 200 -17.02 10.81 22.75
CA GLY A 200 -16.64 12.19 22.42
C GLY A 200 -17.29 12.72 21.14
N LEU A 201 -18.25 12.00 20.56
CA LEU A 201 -19.05 12.48 19.44
C LEU A 201 -19.77 13.79 19.79
N LYS A 202 -19.61 14.79 18.92
CA LYS A 202 -20.36 16.04 18.97
C LYS A 202 -20.79 16.46 17.58
N PHE A 203 -21.96 17.07 17.49
CA PHE A 203 -22.53 17.58 16.25
C PHE A 203 -22.23 19.05 16.09
N SER A 204 -22.04 19.49 14.84
CA SER A 204 -21.88 20.91 14.48
C SER A 204 -20.69 21.63 15.15
N GLU A 205 -19.72 20.86 15.66
CA GLU A 205 -18.44 21.35 16.19
C GLU A 205 -17.29 20.88 15.30
N LYS A 206 -16.27 21.72 15.12
CA LYS A 206 -15.02 21.36 14.41
C LYS A 206 -14.07 20.65 15.37
N LEU A 207 -13.88 19.35 15.18
CA LEU A 207 -13.08 18.48 16.04
C LEU A 207 -11.77 18.05 15.36
N GLY A 208 -10.87 17.43 16.12
CA GLY A 208 -9.67 16.79 15.58
C GLY A 208 -8.53 17.74 15.20
N SER A 209 -7.64 17.27 14.33
CA SER A 209 -6.46 17.99 13.85
C SER A 209 -6.69 18.50 12.42
N LYS A 210 -5.78 18.22 11.47
CA LYS A 210 -5.91 18.60 10.06
C LYS A 210 -6.19 17.33 9.22
N PRO A 211 -7.27 17.30 8.41
CA PRO A 211 -8.36 18.28 8.37
C PRO A 211 -9.18 18.25 9.67
N LYS A 212 -9.80 19.38 10.04
CA LYS A 212 -10.80 19.40 11.12
C LYS A 212 -12.02 18.60 10.68
N ILE A 213 -12.62 17.85 11.59
CA ILE A 213 -13.80 17.04 11.29
C ILE A 213 -15.04 17.76 11.79
N LEU A 214 -16.00 17.98 10.90
CA LEU A 214 -17.31 18.52 11.24
C LEU A 214 -18.37 17.45 10.95
N ILE A 215 -18.99 16.92 12.00
CA ILE A 215 -20.07 15.95 11.86
C ILE A 215 -21.41 16.67 11.90
N THR A 216 -22.19 16.53 10.84
CA THR A 216 -23.53 17.12 10.72
C THR A 216 -24.60 16.04 10.79
N SER A 217 -25.65 16.30 11.57
CA SER A 217 -26.86 15.47 11.51
C SER A 217 -27.61 15.80 10.22
N GLN A 218 -28.29 14.82 9.64
CA GLN A 218 -29.13 15.06 8.46
C GLN A 218 -30.30 16.03 8.72
N ARG A 219 -30.62 16.30 9.99
CA ARG A 219 -31.64 17.30 10.38
C ARG A 219 -31.08 18.72 10.42
N ASP A 220 -29.77 18.88 10.49
CA ASP A 220 -29.08 20.18 10.56
C ASP A 220 -28.86 20.76 9.17
N GLY A 221 -29.79 20.50 8.24
CA GLY A 221 -29.87 21.27 7.00
C GLY A 221 -29.90 22.74 7.40
N SER A 222 -28.81 23.45 7.10
CA SER A 222 -28.60 24.83 7.51
C SER A 222 -29.87 25.63 7.29
N ALA A 223 -30.28 26.43 8.28
CA ALA A 223 -31.40 27.37 8.15
C ALA A 223 -31.27 28.30 6.93
N ASP A 224 -30.05 28.42 6.36
CA ASP A 224 -29.68 29.22 5.19
C ASP A 224 -29.40 28.44 3.88
N GLY A 225 -29.67 27.13 3.82
CA GLY A 225 -29.56 26.34 2.58
C GLY A 225 -28.17 26.22 1.92
N LYS A 226 -27.07 26.66 2.56
CA LYS A 226 -25.71 26.49 2.04
C LYS A 226 -25.08 25.19 2.54
N GLU A 227 -24.82 24.26 1.62
CA GLU A 227 -24.03 23.06 1.93
C GLU A 227 -22.61 23.44 2.35
N ILE A 228 -22.14 22.83 3.44
CA ILE A 228 -20.78 23.02 3.93
C ILE A 228 -19.84 22.23 3.00
N GLU A 229 -18.99 22.95 2.29
CA GLU A 229 -18.01 22.34 1.41
C GLU A 229 -16.85 21.72 2.19
N THR A 230 -16.33 20.62 1.67
CA THR A 230 -15.10 20.00 2.17
C THR A 230 -13.90 20.71 1.57
N THR A 231 -12.89 21.00 2.39
CA THR A 231 -11.62 21.62 2.00
C THR A 231 -10.45 20.83 2.60
N GLU A 232 -9.22 21.20 2.26
CA GLU A 232 -8.02 20.57 2.84
C GLU A 232 -7.90 20.74 4.36
N ASP A 233 -8.56 21.76 4.93
CA ASP A 233 -8.54 22.06 6.36
C ASP A 233 -9.83 21.63 7.09
N LEU A 234 -10.88 21.25 6.35
CA LEU A 234 -12.19 20.89 6.91
C LEU A 234 -12.82 19.72 6.16
N LEU A 235 -12.97 18.59 6.84
CA LEU A 235 -13.74 17.43 6.39
C LEU A 235 -15.19 17.56 6.86
N ASN A 236 -16.12 17.77 5.93
CA ASN A 236 -17.54 17.68 6.24
C ASN A 236 -17.97 16.21 6.22
N VAL A 237 -18.60 15.76 7.32
CA VAL A 237 -19.05 14.38 7.50
C VAL A 237 -20.55 14.38 7.75
N LYS A 238 -21.31 13.72 6.88
CA LYS A 238 -22.74 13.47 7.05
C LYS A 238 -22.95 12.07 7.64
N LEU A 239 -23.82 11.95 8.63
CA LEU A 239 -24.28 10.63 9.06
C LEU A 239 -25.19 10.02 7.97
N SER A 240 -24.95 8.77 7.59
CA SER A 240 -25.87 8.03 6.70
C SER A 240 -26.44 6.80 7.42
N MET A 241 -27.70 6.93 7.83
CA MET A 241 -28.47 5.88 8.51
C MET A 241 -28.88 4.77 7.54
N LYS A 242 -29.23 3.59 8.07
CA LYS A 242 -29.69 2.43 7.29
C LYS A 242 -30.74 2.84 6.25
N LYS A 243 -30.55 2.38 5.01
CA LYS A 243 -31.37 2.59 3.79
C LYS A 243 -31.05 3.80 2.92
N LYS A 244 -30.12 4.69 3.31
CA LYS A 244 -29.67 5.75 2.40
C LYS A 244 -28.53 5.28 1.52
N GLU A 245 -28.68 5.49 0.22
CA GLU A 245 -27.62 5.27 -0.74
C GLU A 245 -26.47 6.24 -0.48
N ILE A 246 -25.26 5.75 -0.71
CA ILE A 246 -24.02 6.51 -0.59
C ILE A 246 -23.44 6.59 -2.00
N PRO A 247 -23.05 7.77 -2.48
CA PRO A 247 -22.41 7.90 -3.76
C PRO A 247 -21.19 6.98 -3.86
N HIS A 248 -21.19 6.14 -4.89
CA HIS A 248 -20.07 5.28 -5.26
C HIS A 248 -19.55 4.36 -4.12
N PHE A 249 -20.45 3.86 -3.27
CA PHE A 249 -20.12 2.82 -2.28
C PHE A 249 -21.30 1.85 -2.09
N ASN A 250 -21.09 0.56 -2.35
CA ASN A 250 -22.10 -0.48 -2.15
C ASN A 250 -22.18 -0.92 -0.69
N ARG A 251 -22.97 -0.18 0.10
CA ARG A 251 -23.20 -0.45 1.52
C ARG A 251 -23.69 -1.88 1.80
N ASN A 252 -24.60 -2.39 0.97
CA ASN A 252 -25.23 -3.68 1.21
C ASN A 252 -24.23 -4.82 1.02
N GLU A 253 -23.43 -4.78 -0.04
CA GLU A 253 -22.40 -5.78 -0.31
C GLU A 253 -21.34 -5.79 0.80
N TYR A 254 -20.85 -4.61 1.22
CA TYR A 254 -19.89 -4.48 2.30
C TYR A 254 -20.39 -5.12 3.60
N PHE A 255 -21.53 -4.66 4.14
CA PHE A 255 -21.99 -5.12 5.46
C PHE A 255 -22.58 -6.54 5.45
N THR A 256 -23.05 -7.05 4.31
CA THR A 256 -23.48 -8.45 4.20
C THR A 256 -22.29 -9.40 4.24
N SER A 257 -21.15 -8.96 3.70
CA SER A 257 -19.90 -9.74 3.66
C SER A 257 -19.04 -9.54 4.92
N LEU A 258 -19.39 -8.59 5.80
CA LEU A 258 -18.63 -8.27 7.00
C LEU A 258 -19.07 -9.12 8.21
N HIS A 259 -18.17 -9.93 8.72
CA HIS A 259 -18.38 -10.90 9.80
C HIS A 259 -17.55 -10.62 11.07
N THR A 260 -16.79 -9.52 11.10
CA THR A 260 -15.99 -9.06 12.23
C THR A 260 -16.79 -8.77 13.51
N GLU A 261 -16.14 -8.80 14.66
CA GLU A 261 -16.72 -8.35 15.93
C GLU A 261 -16.69 -6.82 16.07
N LYS A 262 -15.58 -6.17 15.67
CA LYS A 262 -15.35 -4.73 15.89
C LYS A 262 -14.92 -3.99 14.63
N LEU A 263 -13.90 -4.48 13.93
CA LEU A 263 -13.26 -3.78 12.81
C LEU A 263 -14.21 -3.66 11.60
N GLY A 264 -14.29 -2.48 10.99
CA GLY A 264 -15.17 -2.25 9.83
C GLY A 264 -16.65 -2.01 10.17
N ARG A 265 -17.05 -2.15 11.44
CA ARG A 265 -18.43 -1.89 11.90
C ARG A 265 -18.77 -0.40 11.91
N LEU A 266 -17.76 0.47 12.02
CA LEU A 266 -17.82 1.90 11.75
C LEU A 266 -16.95 2.20 10.53
N LEU A 267 -17.56 2.79 9.50
CA LEU A 267 -16.87 3.12 8.25
C LEU A 267 -17.19 4.55 7.83
N LEU A 268 -16.15 5.29 7.43
CA LEU A 268 -16.25 6.62 6.84
C LEU A 268 -15.81 6.53 5.38
N HIS A 269 -16.75 6.76 4.46
CA HIS A 269 -16.50 6.75 3.02
C HIS A 269 -16.39 8.17 2.48
N SER A 270 -15.41 8.43 1.62
CA SER A 270 -15.30 9.68 0.85
C SER A 270 -15.17 9.36 -0.63
N ASP A 271 -15.84 10.09 -1.51
CA ASP A 271 -15.62 9.85 -2.94
C ASP A 271 -14.25 10.40 -3.36
N VAL A 272 -13.98 11.66 -3.02
CA VAL A 272 -12.68 12.32 -3.19
C VAL A 272 -12.21 12.89 -1.84
N CYS A 273 -11.01 12.52 -1.42
CA CYS A 273 -10.32 13.11 -0.26
C CYS A 273 -8.84 13.40 -0.56
N THR A 274 -8.12 14.02 0.38
CA THR A 274 -6.68 14.19 0.27
C THR A 274 -5.95 12.86 0.47
N THR A 275 -6.13 12.24 1.64
CA THR A 275 -5.65 10.90 1.97
C THR A 275 -6.44 10.33 3.15
N THR A 276 -6.72 9.03 3.11
CA THR A 276 -7.43 8.34 4.20
C THR A 276 -6.63 8.37 5.51
N LEU A 277 -5.29 8.39 5.45
CA LEU A 277 -4.41 8.40 6.62
C LEU A 277 -4.57 9.67 7.47
N ASP A 278 -4.66 10.84 6.83
CA ASP A 278 -4.81 12.11 7.54
C ASP A 278 -6.20 12.24 8.13
N ILE A 279 -7.22 11.72 7.44
CA ILE A 279 -8.57 11.60 8.01
C ILE A 279 -8.55 10.70 9.25
N ASN A 280 -7.86 9.55 9.22
CA ASN A 280 -7.72 8.69 10.40
C ASN A 280 -6.97 9.37 11.55
N ASN A 281 -5.90 10.11 11.26
CA ASN A 281 -5.20 10.93 12.25
C ASN A 281 -6.13 11.97 12.88
N ALA A 282 -6.94 12.65 12.06
CA ALA A 282 -7.90 13.63 12.52
C ALA A 282 -9.02 13.00 13.35
N LEU A 283 -9.50 11.80 13.00
CA LEU A 283 -10.48 11.04 13.79
C LEU A 283 -9.93 10.66 15.16
N LEU A 284 -8.67 10.22 15.23
CA LEU A 284 -8.02 9.92 16.51
C LEU A 284 -7.84 11.15 17.39
N ALA A 285 -7.52 12.30 16.79
CA ALA A 285 -7.44 13.57 17.51
C ALA A 285 -8.84 14.05 17.97
N ALA A 286 -9.89 13.78 17.18
CA ALA A 286 -11.27 14.14 17.50
C ALA A 286 -11.83 13.26 18.62
N PHE A 287 -11.52 11.96 18.60
CA PHE A 287 -12.07 10.95 19.49
C PHE A 287 -10.96 10.16 20.21
N PRO A 288 -10.12 10.82 21.04
CA PRO A 288 -8.93 10.18 21.61
C PRO A 288 -9.25 9.03 22.58
N LYS A 289 -10.46 9.00 23.15
CA LYS A 289 -10.95 7.96 24.05
C LYS A 289 -11.77 6.88 23.35
N ASN A 290 -12.10 7.05 22.06
CA ASN A 290 -12.83 6.04 21.32
C ASN A 290 -11.92 4.84 21.05
N THR A 291 -12.40 3.65 21.37
CA THR A 291 -11.67 2.39 21.20
C THR A 291 -12.20 1.55 20.04
N SER A 292 -13.36 1.90 19.49
CA SER A 292 -13.93 1.23 18.31
C SER A 292 -13.21 1.70 17.05
N PRO A 293 -12.57 0.80 16.28
CA PRO A 293 -11.91 1.15 15.03
C PRO A 293 -12.87 1.83 14.06
N ILE A 294 -12.43 2.93 13.44
CA ILE A 294 -13.14 3.56 12.32
C ILE A 294 -12.33 3.30 11.06
N VAL A 295 -12.92 2.55 10.12
CA VAL A 295 -12.33 2.35 8.79
C VAL A 295 -12.63 3.58 7.95
N VAL A 296 -11.63 4.15 7.32
CA VAL A 296 -11.77 5.24 6.35
C VAL A 296 -11.42 4.67 4.98
N THR A 297 -12.32 4.83 4.01
CA THR A 297 -12.09 4.41 2.61
C THR A 297 -12.38 5.58 1.67
N ALA A 298 -11.74 5.56 0.51
CA ALA A 298 -12.01 6.55 -0.53
C ALA A 298 -11.91 5.98 -1.94
N ASN A 299 -12.65 6.56 -2.88
CA ASN A 299 -12.53 6.21 -4.31
C ASN A 299 -11.39 6.95 -5.01
N TYR A 300 -11.01 8.12 -4.50
CA TYR A 300 -9.93 8.95 -5.00
C TYR A 300 -9.18 9.64 -3.86
N GLN A 301 -7.84 9.65 -3.93
CA GLN A 301 -6.99 10.45 -3.06
C GLN A 301 -6.17 11.44 -3.89
N THR A 302 -6.28 12.73 -3.62
CA THR A 302 -5.49 13.75 -4.32
C THR A 302 -4.02 13.77 -3.88
N SER A 303 -3.74 13.27 -2.68
CA SER A 303 -2.43 13.32 -2.02
C SER A 303 -2.11 11.98 -1.35
N GLY A 304 -2.32 10.87 -2.07
CA GLY A 304 -2.04 9.52 -1.57
C GLY A 304 -0.57 9.34 -1.15
N ILE A 305 -0.36 8.70 0.00
CA ILE A 305 0.95 8.62 0.66
C ILE A 305 1.48 7.17 0.64
N GLY A 306 2.71 6.99 0.18
CA GLY A 306 3.52 5.79 0.32
C GLY A 306 4.61 5.92 1.38
N ARG A 307 5.45 4.89 1.54
CA ARG A 307 6.59 4.91 2.49
C ARG A 307 7.72 5.82 2.00
N SER A 308 8.49 6.35 2.94
CA SER A 308 9.70 7.18 2.67
C SER A 308 9.41 8.37 1.75
N GLY A 309 8.27 9.02 1.91
CA GLY A 309 7.88 10.21 1.14
C GLY A 309 7.39 9.94 -0.29
N ASN A 310 7.33 8.68 -0.74
CA ASN A 310 6.82 8.35 -2.07
C ASN A 310 5.31 8.63 -2.17
N GLN A 311 4.85 8.99 -3.36
CA GLN A 311 3.41 9.16 -3.65
C GLN A 311 2.76 7.81 -3.95
N TRP A 312 1.53 7.62 -3.46
CA TRP A 312 0.66 6.51 -3.87
C TRP A 312 -0.39 7.02 -4.86
N ILE A 313 -0.22 6.69 -6.14
CA ILE A 313 -1.20 7.02 -7.18
C ILE A 313 -2.52 6.28 -6.90
N SER A 314 -3.62 7.03 -6.97
CA SER A 314 -4.90 6.65 -6.39
C SER A 314 -6.07 6.78 -7.39
N PRO A 315 -6.02 6.13 -8.56
CA PRO A 315 -7.09 6.19 -9.56
C PRO A 315 -8.34 5.48 -9.07
N LYS A 316 -9.50 5.85 -9.63
CA LYS A 316 -10.76 5.15 -9.39
C LYS A 316 -10.60 3.66 -9.67
N GLY A 317 -11.08 2.82 -8.75
CA GLY A 317 -10.93 1.36 -8.80
C GLY A 317 -9.73 0.82 -8.00
N CYS A 318 -8.88 1.69 -7.44
CA CYS A 318 -7.93 1.32 -6.39
C CYS A 318 -8.69 1.21 -5.05
N LEU A 319 -8.59 0.07 -4.36
CA LEU A 319 -9.08 -0.08 -3.00
C LEU A 319 -8.10 0.60 -2.04
N MET A 320 -8.51 1.72 -1.45
CA MET A 320 -7.68 2.50 -0.54
C MET A 320 -8.42 2.70 0.77
N PHE A 321 -7.80 2.23 1.85
CA PHE A 321 -8.37 2.36 3.17
C PHE A 321 -7.31 2.58 4.22
N SER A 322 -7.74 3.13 5.35
CA SER A 322 -6.99 3.08 6.59
C SER A 322 -7.91 2.89 7.78
N TYR A 323 -7.37 2.48 8.91
CA TYR A 323 -8.10 2.42 10.17
C TYR A 323 -7.16 2.63 11.35
N ASN A 324 -7.74 3.13 12.44
CA ASN A 324 -7.09 3.13 13.74
C ASN A 324 -7.31 1.79 14.44
N TYR A 325 -6.29 1.31 15.15
CA TYR A 325 -6.34 0.06 15.88
C TYR A 325 -5.54 0.18 17.19
N ASP A 326 -6.22 0.01 18.32
CA ASP A 326 -5.60 0.05 19.64
C ASP A 326 -5.17 -1.35 20.07
N ILE A 327 -3.92 -1.47 20.47
CA ILE A 327 -3.29 -2.72 20.93
C ILE A 327 -2.91 -2.55 22.39
N SER A 328 -3.49 -3.38 23.25
CA SER A 328 -3.24 -3.33 24.69
C SER A 328 -1.78 -3.65 25.02
N SER A 329 -1.18 -2.89 25.96
CA SER A 329 0.16 -3.16 26.51
C SER A 329 0.36 -4.61 26.95
N ASN A 330 -0.69 -5.24 27.48
CA ASN A 330 -0.62 -6.58 28.06
C ASN A 330 -0.79 -7.70 27.03
N SER A 331 -0.94 -7.38 25.75
CA SER A 331 -1.19 -8.35 24.68
C SER A 331 0.12 -8.99 24.16
N PHE A 332 0.05 -10.11 23.44
CA PHE A 332 1.25 -10.69 22.81
C PHE A 332 1.75 -9.81 21.67
N LEU A 333 0.82 -9.24 20.91
CA LEU A 333 1.15 -8.36 19.78
C LEU A 333 1.89 -7.09 20.21
N SER A 334 1.65 -6.55 21.42
CA SER A 334 2.36 -5.35 21.90
C SER A 334 3.86 -5.59 22.07
N LYS A 335 4.28 -6.82 22.40
CA LYS A 335 5.69 -7.22 22.52
C LYS A 335 6.38 -7.34 21.17
N ARG A 336 5.61 -7.38 20.08
CA ARG A 336 6.05 -7.64 18.71
C ARG A 336 5.34 -6.72 17.72
N ILE A 337 5.25 -5.44 18.08
CA ILE A 337 4.39 -4.46 17.40
C ILE A 337 4.65 -4.33 15.89
N THR A 338 5.87 -4.63 15.45
CA THR A 338 6.26 -4.68 14.03
C THR A 338 5.45 -5.70 13.22
N PHE A 339 4.89 -6.75 13.83
CA PHE A 339 4.05 -7.73 13.15
C PHE A 339 2.70 -7.20 12.69
N VAL A 340 2.25 -6.06 13.22
CA VAL A 340 0.99 -5.44 12.81
C VAL A 340 0.93 -5.22 11.29
N GLN A 341 2.03 -4.81 10.66
CA GLN A 341 2.09 -4.66 9.19
C GLN A 341 2.02 -6.01 8.46
N HIS A 342 2.65 -7.04 9.01
CA HIS A 342 2.65 -8.39 8.42
C HIS A 342 1.27 -9.03 8.52
N ILE A 343 0.56 -8.84 9.65
CA ILE A 343 -0.81 -9.31 9.84
C ILE A 343 -1.73 -8.70 8.77
N LEU A 344 -1.62 -7.38 8.50
CA LEU A 344 -2.39 -6.76 7.43
C LEU A 344 -2.01 -7.28 6.04
N ALA A 345 -0.72 -7.55 5.79
CA ALA A 345 -0.29 -8.14 4.53
C ALA A 345 -0.90 -9.52 4.29
N VAL A 346 -0.91 -10.38 5.32
CA VAL A 346 -1.58 -11.69 5.26
C VAL A 346 -3.07 -11.50 5.08
N ALA A 347 -3.72 -10.64 5.87
CA ALA A 347 -5.16 -10.42 5.77
C ALA A 347 -5.59 -10.03 4.35
N ILE A 348 -4.80 -9.18 3.67
CA ILE A 348 -5.10 -8.79 2.29
C ILE A 348 -4.97 -9.96 1.32
N VAL A 349 -3.84 -10.66 1.34
CA VAL A 349 -3.61 -11.75 0.39
C VAL A 349 -4.54 -12.93 0.68
N ASP A 350 -4.77 -13.26 1.95
CA ASP A 350 -5.68 -14.32 2.38
C ASP A 350 -7.13 -14.03 1.98
N ALA A 351 -7.60 -12.78 2.13
CA ALA A 351 -8.93 -12.38 1.70
C ALA A 351 -9.13 -12.58 0.19
N ILE A 352 -8.16 -12.14 -0.61
CA ILE A 352 -8.24 -12.30 -2.07
C ILE A 352 -8.16 -13.77 -2.48
N HIS A 353 -7.28 -14.56 -1.86
CA HIS A 353 -7.20 -16.01 -2.11
C HIS A 353 -8.52 -16.71 -1.76
N ALA A 354 -9.16 -16.34 -0.64
CA ALA A 354 -10.44 -16.91 -0.21
C ALA A 354 -11.60 -16.54 -1.16
N LEU A 355 -11.63 -15.31 -1.69
CA LEU A 355 -12.66 -14.85 -2.62
C LEU A 355 -12.50 -15.45 -4.02
N VAL A 356 -11.26 -15.68 -4.47
CA VAL A 356 -10.96 -16.23 -5.80
C VAL A 356 -11.09 -17.76 -5.81
N ASP A 357 -10.75 -18.43 -4.70
CA ASP A 357 -10.82 -19.88 -4.52
C ASP A 357 -10.09 -20.68 -5.63
N VAL A 358 -8.88 -20.22 -5.97
CA VAL A 358 -8.00 -20.87 -6.95
C VAL A 358 -6.72 -21.35 -6.27
N GLU A 359 -6.37 -22.61 -6.50
CA GLU A 359 -5.11 -23.18 -6.06
C GLU A 359 -3.93 -22.46 -6.74
N ASP A 360 -2.89 -22.14 -5.97
CA ASP A 360 -1.66 -21.48 -6.45
C ASP A 360 -1.84 -20.10 -7.11
N LEU A 361 -2.82 -19.29 -6.66
CA LEU A 361 -2.93 -17.89 -7.11
C LEU A 361 -1.59 -17.13 -6.90
N PRO A 362 -1.04 -16.47 -7.94
CA PRO A 362 0.31 -15.88 -7.91
C PRO A 362 0.38 -14.52 -7.19
N LEU A 363 -0.65 -14.20 -6.40
CA LEU A 363 -0.66 -13.04 -5.51
C LEU A 363 0.09 -13.37 -4.22
N LYS A 364 1.20 -12.68 -3.98
CA LYS A 364 2.16 -12.97 -2.91
C LYS A 364 2.63 -11.71 -2.19
N ILE A 365 3.19 -11.89 -1.00
CA ILE A 365 3.74 -10.84 -0.15
C ILE A 365 5.22 -10.68 -0.43
N LYS A 366 5.61 -9.49 -0.89
CA LYS A 366 7.01 -9.04 -0.91
C LYS A 366 7.30 -8.33 0.41
N TRP A 367 8.30 -8.81 1.14
CA TRP A 367 8.68 -8.22 2.41
C TRP A 367 9.16 -6.75 2.23
N PRO A 368 8.83 -5.86 3.18
CA PRO A 368 8.02 -6.12 4.39
C PRO A 368 6.51 -5.90 4.20
N ASN A 369 6.08 -5.21 3.15
CA ASN A 369 4.80 -4.52 3.14
C ASN A 369 4.15 -4.36 1.75
N ASP A 370 4.70 -5.01 0.72
CA ASP A 370 4.18 -4.89 -0.65
C ASP A 370 3.48 -6.18 -1.09
N ILE A 371 2.48 -6.05 -1.95
CA ILE A 371 1.74 -7.16 -2.54
C ILE A 371 2.05 -7.22 -4.02
N TYR A 372 2.42 -8.39 -4.52
CA TYR A 372 2.87 -8.60 -5.89
C TYR A 372 2.09 -9.71 -6.56
N TRP A 373 1.79 -9.51 -7.84
CA TRP A 373 1.35 -10.54 -8.76
C TRP A 373 2.53 -11.03 -9.59
N ASP A 374 2.76 -12.34 -9.57
CA ASP A 374 3.76 -13.03 -10.40
C ASP A 374 5.17 -12.41 -10.32
N ARG A 375 5.58 -11.97 -9.11
CA ARG A 375 6.84 -11.27 -8.81
C ARG A 375 7.11 -9.97 -9.59
N LYS A 376 6.27 -9.61 -10.55
CA LYS A 376 6.56 -8.54 -11.51
C LYS A 376 5.72 -7.30 -11.27
N TYR A 377 4.46 -7.48 -10.92
CA TYR A 377 3.51 -6.39 -10.86
C TYR A 377 3.14 -6.09 -9.42
N LYS A 378 3.48 -4.88 -8.95
CA LYS A 378 3.06 -4.41 -7.63
C LYS A 378 1.56 -4.13 -7.64
N MET A 379 0.81 -4.94 -6.90
CA MET A 379 -0.64 -4.80 -6.74
C MET A 379 -1.01 -3.91 -5.57
N GLY A 380 -0.19 -3.84 -4.52
CA GLY A 380 -0.56 -3.10 -3.32
C GLY A 380 0.63 -2.76 -2.44
N GLY A 381 0.37 -1.88 -1.48
CA GLY A 381 1.32 -1.46 -0.46
C GLY A 381 0.64 -1.12 0.84
N ILE A 382 1.35 -1.36 1.94
CA ILE A 382 0.89 -1.13 3.30
C ILE A 382 1.78 -0.09 3.98
N ILE A 383 1.17 0.78 4.78
CA ILE A 383 1.85 1.73 5.65
C ILE A 383 1.23 1.64 7.05
N VAL A 384 2.08 1.56 8.07
CA VAL A 384 1.65 1.56 9.46
C VAL A 384 2.39 2.68 10.18
N LYS A 385 1.64 3.53 10.89
CA LYS A 385 2.18 4.49 11.84
C LYS A 385 1.73 4.06 13.22
N CYS A 386 2.65 3.94 14.16
CA CYS A 386 2.34 3.55 15.53
C CYS A 386 2.77 4.65 16.49
N SER A 387 1.93 4.96 17.47
CA SER A 387 2.26 5.81 18.60
C SER A 387 1.93 5.09 19.91
N ILE A 388 2.51 5.55 21.01
CA ILE A 388 2.19 5.08 22.35
C ILE A 388 1.24 6.08 22.98
N VAL A 389 0.08 5.62 23.44
CA VAL A 389 -0.91 6.42 24.15
C VAL A 389 -1.12 5.81 25.54
N ARG A 390 -0.58 6.47 26.56
CA ARG A 390 -0.41 5.91 27.91
C ARG A 390 0.48 4.67 27.85
N ASP A 391 -0.07 3.49 28.11
CA ASP A 391 0.64 2.22 28.01
C ASP A 391 0.28 1.43 26.74
N ASN A 392 -0.78 1.81 26.02
CA ASN A 392 -1.23 1.08 24.84
C ASN A 392 -0.56 1.59 23.57
N PHE A 393 -0.43 0.71 22.59
CA PHE A 393 -0.06 1.11 21.23
C PHE A 393 -1.32 1.52 20.47
N ARG A 394 -1.21 2.62 19.73
CA ARG A 394 -2.24 3.10 18.82
C ARG A 394 -1.65 3.13 17.42
N CYS A 395 -2.17 2.26 16.56
CA CYS A 395 -1.72 2.15 15.17
C CYS A 395 -2.71 2.84 14.24
N ILE A 396 -2.20 3.51 13.22
CA ILE A 396 -2.93 3.85 12.01
C ILE A 396 -2.35 2.99 10.90
N MET A 397 -3.20 2.12 10.37
CA MET A 397 -2.83 1.16 9.35
C MET A 397 -3.52 1.59 8.07
N GLY A 398 -2.76 1.81 7.00
CA GLY A 398 -3.27 2.13 5.67
C GLY A 398 -2.80 1.13 4.64
N ALA A 399 -3.65 0.84 3.68
CA ALA A 399 -3.30 0.02 2.52
C ALA A 399 -3.96 0.56 1.26
N GLY A 400 -3.25 0.44 0.14
CA GLY A 400 -3.74 0.66 -1.20
C GLY A 400 -3.55 -0.60 -2.03
N ILE A 401 -4.58 -1.03 -2.76
CA ILE A 401 -4.55 -2.22 -3.60
C ILE A 401 -5.23 -1.91 -4.95
N ASN A 402 -4.54 -2.15 -6.05
CA ASN A 402 -5.04 -2.00 -7.40
C ASN A 402 -5.99 -3.15 -7.73
N ILE A 403 -7.29 -2.96 -7.51
CA ILE A 403 -8.30 -4.02 -7.73
C ILE A 403 -8.91 -3.90 -9.12
N SER A 404 -9.44 -2.73 -9.49
CA SER A 404 -10.24 -2.53 -10.70
C SER A 404 -9.87 -1.27 -11.50
N ASN A 405 -8.80 -0.56 -11.13
CA ASN A 405 -8.34 0.62 -11.86
C ASN A 405 -7.89 0.27 -13.29
N GLU A 406 -8.18 1.14 -14.25
CA GLU A 406 -7.82 0.93 -15.67
C GLU A 406 -6.38 1.36 -16.00
N LYS A 407 -5.97 2.51 -15.47
CA LYS A 407 -4.69 3.19 -15.70
C LYS A 407 -4.25 3.89 -14.41
N PRO A 408 -2.99 4.30 -14.28
CA PRO A 408 -1.84 4.08 -15.17
C PRO A 408 -1.15 2.72 -14.95
N THR A 409 -1.51 2.00 -13.88
CA THR A 409 -0.95 0.70 -13.52
C THR A 409 -1.93 -0.42 -13.79
N VAL A 410 -1.41 -1.66 -13.84
CA VAL A 410 -2.24 -2.86 -13.83
C VAL A 410 -3.03 -3.02 -12.53
N CYS A 411 -4.11 -3.80 -12.61
CA CYS A 411 -4.96 -4.15 -11.48
C CYS A 411 -5.25 -5.64 -11.41
N LEU A 412 -5.74 -6.10 -10.26
CA LEU A 412 -6.05 -7.50 -9.99
C LEU A 412 -7.13 -8.06 -10.92
N ASN A 413 -8.24 -7.34 -11.10
CA ASN A 413 -9.36 -7.78 -11.93
C ASN A 413 -8.98 -7.94 -13.40
N GLN A 414 -7.93 -7.26 -13.87
CA GLN A 414 -7.39 -7.51 -15.21
C GLN A 414 -6.89 -8.95 -15.33
N PHE A 415 -6.04 -9.40 -14.41
CA PHE A 415 -5.55 -10.78 -14.40
C PHE A 415 -6.65 -11.79 -14.07
N LEU A 416 -7.53 -11.50 -13.11
CA LEU A 416 -8.60 -12.41 -12.71
C LEU A 416 -9.62 -12.65 -13.83
N ARG A 417 -10.01 -11.61 -14.58
CA ARG A 417 -10.91 -11.78 -15.73
C ARG A 417 -10.25 -12.57 -16.85
N GLU A 418 -9.00 -12.27 -17.18
CA GLU A 418 -8.28 -12.93 -18.27
C GLU A 418 -7.98 -14.41 -17.99
N LEU A 419 -7.61 -14.76 -16.75
CA LEU A 419 -7.18 -16.10 -16.38
C LEU A 419 -8.30 -16.99 -15.83
N TYR A 420 -9.28 -16.41 -15.12
CA TYR A 420 -10.27 -17.16 -14.35
C TYR A 420 -11.72 -16.72 -14.61
N GLY A 421 -11.95 -15.63 -15.35
CA GLY A 421 -13.29 -15.07 -15.56
C GLY A 421 -13.92 -14.50 -14.29
N ILE A 422 -13.10 -14.12 -13.30
CA ILE A 422 -13.53 -13.60 -11.99
C ILE A 422 -13.38 -12.08 -11.96
N GLU A 423 -14.32 -11.40 -11.30
CA GLU A 423 -14.27 -9.95 -11.07
C GLU A 423 -14.69 -9.64 -9.63
N LEU A 424 -13.83 -8.96 -8.89
CA LEU A 424 -14.06 -8.61 -7.49
C LEU A 424 -14.47 -7.15 -7.36
N SER A 425 -15.46 -6.86 -6.51
CA SER A 425 -15.78 -5.48 -6.12
C SER A 425 -14.89 -4.98 -4.99
N LEU A 426 -14.76 -3.67 -4.85
CA LEU A 426 -13.93 -3.06 -3.80
C LEU A 426 -14.49 -3.34 -2.41
N GLU A 427 -15.80 -3.26 -2.27
CA GLU A 427 -16.54 -3.43 -1.03
C GLU A 427 -16.48 -4.86 -0.51
N LEU A 428 -16.61 -5.85 -1.40
CA LEU A 428 -16.45 -7.26 -1.06
C LEU A 428 -15.03 -7.54 -0.55
N VAL A 429 -14.02 -7.07 -1.29
CA VAL A 429 -12.61 -7.23 -0.90
C VAL A 429 -12.33 -6.52 0.42
N LEU A 430 -12.79 -5.29 0.61
CA LEU A 430 -12.59 -4.55 1.85
C LEU A 430 -13.21 -5.28 3.05
N ALA A 431 -14.44 -5.78 2.93
CA ALA A 431 -15.11 -6.51 4.00
C ALA A 431 -14.33 -7.77 4.38
N GLU A 432 -13.88 -8.54 3.39
CA GLU A 432 -13.14 -9.77 3.63
C GLU A 432 -11.74 -9.52 4.21
N ILE A 433 -11.08 -8.42 3.83
CA ILE A 433 -9.82 -7.99 4.47
C ILE A 433 -10.05 -7.74 5.97
N MET A 434 -11.14 -7.06 6.34
CA MET A 434 -11.43 -6.81 7.76
C MET A 434 -11.69 -8.11 8.52
N ASN A 435 -12.41 -9.06 7.91
CA ASN A 435 -12.66 -10.40 8.47
C ASN A 435 -11.34 -11.12 8.75
N LYS A 436 -10.46 -11.19 7.73
CA LYS A 436 -9.16 -11.86 7.82
C LYS A 436 -8.20 -11.16 8.78
N PHE A 437 -8.27 -9.84 8.88
CA PHE A 437 -7.44 -9.12 9.83
C PHE A 437 -7.76 -9.51 11.28
N GLU A 438 -9.05 -9.52 11.66
CA GLU A 438 -9.42 -9.96 13.02
C GLU A 438 -9.07 -11.43 13.28
N GLU A 439 -9.23 -12.31 12.27
CA GLU A 439 -8.83 -13.72 12.36
C GLU A 439 -7.33 -13.85 12.66
N HIS A 440 -6.47 -13.18 11.87
CA HIS A 440 -5.02 -13.26 12.03
C HIS A 440 -4.53 -12.55 13.31
N VAL A 441 -5.20 -11.49 13.76
CA VAL A 441 -4.93 -10.91 15.09
C VAL A 441 -5.25 -11.91 16.20
N LYS A 442 -6.40 -12.62 16.13
CA LYS A 442 -6.75 -13.65 17.12
C LYS A 442 -5.72 -14.77 17.16
N ILE A 443 -5.30 -15.27 15.99
CA ILE A 443 -4.25 -16.30 15.89
C ILE A 443 -2.97 -15.80 16.58
N PHE A 444 -2.53 -14.58 16.30
CA PHE A 444 -1.33 -14.01 16.91
C PHE A 444 -1.47 -13.86 18.44
N GLN A 445 -2.63 -13.44 18.92
CA GLN A 445 -2.86 -13.23 20.35
C GLN A 445 -3.00 -14.56 21.13
N GLU A 446 -3.49 -15.62 20.50
CA GLU A 446 -3.67 -16.93 21.15
C GLU A 446 -2.42 -17.82 21.06
N TYR A 447 -1.67 -17.74 19.96
CA TYR A 447 -0.59 -18.69 19.64
C TYR A 447 0.77 -18.03 19.34
N ASP A 448 0.90 -16.72 19.56
CA ASP A 448 2.09 -15.89 19.28
C ASP A 448 2.50 -15.91 17.78
N TYR A 449 3.65 -15.30 17.46
CA TYR A 449 4.12 -15.08 16.11
C TYR A 449 4.42 -16.37 15.32
N GLU A 450 4.84 -17.45 15.98
CA GLU A 450 5.23 -18.70 15.29
C GLU A 450 4.06 -19.32 14.52
N ALA A 451 2.87 -19.38 15.14
CA ALA A 451 1.66 -19.86 14.47
C ALA A 451 1.24 -18.93 13.33
N PHE A 452 1.38 -17.61 13.52
CA PHE A 452 1.12 -16.64 12.46
C PHE A 452 2.07 -16.81 11.25
N LEU A 453 3.34 -17.19 11.48
CA LEU A 453 4.32 -17.40 10.40
C LEU A 453 3.91 -18.50 9.42
N GLU A 454 3.15 -19.52 9.85
CA GLU A 454 2.63 -20.54 8.94
C GLU A 454 1.74 -19.91 7.86
N ASN A 455 0.85 -18.99 8.26
CA ASN A 455 -0.02 -18.25 7.35
C ASN A 455 0.76 -17.23 6.52
N TYR A 456 1.76 -16.59 7.11
CA TYR A 456 2.64 -15.65 6.40
C TYR A 456 3.42 -16.35 5.27
N TYR A 457 4.02 -17.51 5.56
CA TYR A 457 4.85 -18.25 4.60
C TYR A 457 4.06 -18.92 3.49
N LYS A 458 2.75 -19.15 3.65
CA LYS A 458 1.86 -19.56 2.55
C LYS A 458 1.88 -18.56 1.38
N TYR A 459 2.02 -17.27 1.70
CA TYR A 459 1.98 -16.17 0.74
C TYR A 459 3.36 -15.54 0.48
N TRP A 460 4.43 -16.10 1.02
CA TRP A 460 5.78 -15.54 0.94
C TRP A 460 6.39 -15.64 -0.45
N LEU A 461 6.96 -14.52 -0.91
CA LEU A 461 7.58 -14.43 -2.24
C LEU A 461 9.05 -14.88 -2.27
N HIS A 462 9.76 -14.78 -1.16
CA HIS A 462 11.22 -14.84 -1.12
C HIS A 462 11.77 -16.19 -0.66
N LYS A 463 11.11 -17.29 -1.00
CA LYS A 463 11.54 -18.62 -0.55
C LYS A 463 12.88 -18.97 -1.20
N ASP A 464 13.91 -19.16 -0.36
CA ASP A 464 15.29 -19.50 -0.76
C ASP A 464 15.89 -18.57 -1.83
N GLU A 465 15.50 -17.30 -1.79
CA GLU A 465 15.98 -16.29 -2.73
C GLU A 465 17.42 -15.86 -2.39
N GLU A 466 18.30 -15.88 -3.40
CA GLU A 466 19.66 -15.36 -3.29
C GLU A 466 19.65 -13.84 -3.47
N VAL A 467 20.29 -13.13 -2.54
CA VAL A 467 20.39 -11.68 -2.52
C VAL A 467 21.80 -11.23 -2.14
N PHE A 468 22.29 -10.18 -2.76
CA PHE A 468 23.50 -9.49 -2.33
C PHE A 468 23.16 -8.45 -1.26
N VAL A 469 23.79 -8.56 -0.09
CA VAL A 469 23.64 -7.62 1.02
C VAL A 469 24.83 -6.67 1.03
N LYS A 470 24.58 -5.37 0.86
CA LYS A 470 25.59 -4.32 0.75
C LYS A 470 25.44 -3.26 1.85
N GLY A 471 26.48 -3.08 2.65
CA GLY A 471 26.59 -1.96 3.58
C GLY A 471 25.63 -2.03 4.78
N VAL A 472 25.13 -3.22 5.13
CA VAL A 472 24.25 -3.44 6.27
C VAL A 472 25.08 -3.80 7.51
N SER A 473 24.88 -3.07 8.60
CA SER A 473 25.56 -3.32 9.89
C SER A 473 24.98 -4.55 10.59
N VAL A 474 25.84 -5.42 11.13
CA VAL A 474 25.45 -6.70 11.76
C VAL A 474 24.93 -6.54 13.19
N GLY A 475 25.08 -5.37 13.79
CA GLY A 475 24.59 -5.05 15.13
C GLY A 475 24.18 -3.59 15.21
N GLY A 476 23.15 -3.31 15.99
CA GLY A 476 22.74 -1.93 16.28
C GLY A 476 23.88 -1.17 16.99
N SER A 477 23.99 0.12 16.64
CA SER A 477 24.92 1.15 17.11
C SER A 477 26.42 0.97 16.80
N ASP A 478 26.96 2.00 16.13
CA ASP A 478 28.36 2.42 16.04
C ASP A 478 29.39 1.33 15.76
N ILE A 479 29.47 0.92 14.49
CA ILE A 479 30.58 0.11 13.99
C ILE A 479 31.26 0.87 12.85
N ASP A 480 32.59 0.92 12.88
CA ASP A 480 33.45 1.55 11.88
C ASP A 480 33.06 1.13 10.44
N ASN A 481 33.35 2.00 9.47
CA ASN A 481 33.01 1.79 8.05
C ASN A 481 33.54 0.46 7.46
N ASP A 482 34.51 -0.19 8.13
CA ASP A 482 35.15 -1.44 7.70
C ASP A 482 34.32 -2.71 8.02
N ASP A 483 33.28 -2.65 8.87
CA ASP A 483 32.41 -3.80 9.21
C ASP A 483 31.11 -3.86 8.39
N LYS A 484 31.07 -3.12 7.28
CA LYS A 484 29.96 -3.14 6.32
C LYS A 484 29.96 -4.45 5.53
N LEU A 485 28.97 -5.31 5.79
CA LEU A 485 28.81 -6.56 5.05
C LEU A 485 28.59 -6.31 3.56
N ASN A 486 29.35 -7.05 2.75
CA ASN A 486 29.23 -7.12 1.30
C ASN A 486 29.28 -8.60 0.89
N GLU A 487 28.18 -9.32 1.05
CA GLU A 487 28.14 -10.77 0.83
C GLU A 487 26.86 -11.19 0.09
N ASN A 488 26.98 -12.23 -0.76
CA ASN A 488 25.82 -12.97 -1.25
C ASN A 488 25.20 -13.77 -0.10
N CYS A 489 23.88 -13.73 0.03
CA CYS A 489 23.13 -14.33 1.11
C CYS A 489 21.88 -15.06 0.59
N PHE A 490 21.39 -16.04 1.34
CA PHE A 490 20.08 -16.63 1.12
C PHE A 490 19.06 -16.07 2.11
N ILE A 491 17.87 -15.70 1.63
CA ILE A 491 16.73 -15.33 2.48
C ILE A 491 16.19 -16.58 3.16
N ARG A 492 16.11 -16.56 4.50
CA ARG A 492 15.66 -17.66 5.36
C ARG A 492 14.33 -17.41 6.05
N GLY A 493 13.71 -16.25 5.83
CA GLY A 493 12.42 -15.89 6.42
C GLY A 493 12.50 -14.60 7.22
N ILE A 494 11.82 -14.54 8.35
CA ILE A 494 11.77 -13.39 9.26
C ILE A 494 11.97 -13.85 10.70
N ASN A 495 12.52 -12.99 11.55
CA ASN A 495 12.74 -13.29 12.97
C ASN A 495 11.50 -12.95 13.84
N GLU A 496 11.63 -13.11 15.16
CA GLU A 496 10.59 -12.81 16.17
C GLU A 496 10.17 -11.34 16.29
N PHE A 497 10.80 -10.45 15.51
CA PHE A 497 10.45 -9.03 15.36
C PHE A 497 10.05 -8.68 13.91
N GLY A 498 9.89 -9.66 13.02
CA GLY A 498 9.50 -9.43 11.62
C GLY A 498 10.63 -8.95 10.71
N TYR A 499 11.88 -8.89 11.19
CA TYR A 499 13.04 -8.50 10.39
C TYR A 499 13.48 -9.65 9.50
N LEU A 500 13.97 -9.32 8.29
CA LEU A 500 14.35 -10.30 7.27
C LEU A 500 15.59 -11.09 7.73
N LYS A 501 15.44 -12.40 7.90
CA LYS A 501 16.54 -13.29 8.26
C LYS A 501 17.27 -13.72 6.99
N VAL A 502 18.57 -13.48 6.95
CA VAL A 502 19.46 -13.83 5.84
C VAL A 502 20.63 -14.66 6.35
N GLN A 503 21.20 -15.48 5.47
CA GLN A 503 22.37 -16.31 5.76
C GLN A 503 23.44 -16.12 4.68
N GLY A 504 24.65 -15.74 5.08
CA GLY A 504 25.80 -15.61 4.19
C GLY A 504 26.09 -16.91 3.44
N LYS A 505 26.27 -16.81 2.13
CA LYS A 505 26.54 -17.94 1.24
C LYS A 505 27.95 -18.49 1.43
N GLU A 506 28.91 -17.62 1.75
CA GLU A 506 30.31 -18.00 1.94
C GLU A 506 30.64 -18.13 3.43
N SER A 507 30.18 -17.18 4.24
CA SER A 507 30.44 -17.15 5.69
C SER A 507 29.59 -18.15 6.47
N GLY A 508 28.41 -18.50 5.94
CA GLY A 508 27.39 -19.28 6.67
C GLY A 508 26.72 -18.54 7.82
N VAL A 509 27.13 -17.29 8.09
CA VAL A 509 26.66 -16.48 9.22
C VAL A 509 25.22 -16.04 8.99
N SER A 510 24.36 -16.23 9.99
CA SER A 510 22.98 -15.76 9.95
C SER A 510 22.82 -14.43 10.68
N PHE A 511 22.14 -13.47 10.05
CA PHE A 511 21.83 -12.17 10.62
C PHE A 511 20.44 -11.68 10.16
N SER A 512 19.96 -10.58 10.74
CA SER A 512 18.65 -10.00 10.41
C SER A 512 18.79 -8.59 9.86
N VAL A 513 17.94 -8.24 8.89
CA VAL A 513 17.87 -6.91 8.27
C VAL A 513 16.52 -6.27 8.60
N SER A 514 16.55 -5.11 9.25
CA SER A 514 15.35 -4.30 9.49
C SER A 514 14.86 -3.63 8.21
N ASP A 515 13.55 -3.37 8.09
CA ASP A 515 12.99 -2.58 6.99
C ASP A 515 13.24 -1.07 7.14
N ASP A 516 13.49 -0.64 8.37
CA ASP A 516 13.98 0.69 8.66
C ASP A 516 15.48 0.78 8.36
N GLY A 517 15.87 1.84 7.64
CA GLY A 517 17.26 2.05 7.22
C GLY A 517 17.73 1.18 6.04
N ASN A 518 16.95 0.22 5.52
CA ASN A 518 17.36 -0.62 4.39
C ASN A 518 16.35 -0.62 3.23
N THR A 519 16.84 -0.84 2.00
CA THR A 519 16.05 -1.03 0.78
C THR A 519 16.28 -2.42 0.22
N PHE A 520 15.23 -3.04 -0.32
CA PHE A 520 15.31 -4.31 -1.03
C PHE A 520 14.82 -4.14 -2.48
N ASP A 521 15.77 -4.16 -3.41
CA ASP A 521 15.54 -4.23 -4.85
C ASP A 521 15.49 -5.71 -5.27
N MET A 522 14.29 -6.27 -5.26
CA MET A 522 14.05 -7.67 -5.62
C MET A 522 14.44 -7.99 -7.07
N MET A 523 14.33 -7.03 -7.99
CA MET A 523 14.67 -7.27 -9.40
C MET A 523 16.18 -7.42 -9.61
N LYS A 524 16.99 -6.79 -8.75
CA LYS A 524 18.44 -6.90 -8.74
C LYS A 524 18.96 -7.90 -7.69
N GLY A 525 18.07 -8.48 -6.89
CA GLY A 525 18.44 -9.27 -5.72
C GLY A 525 19.35 -8.49 -4.76
N LEU A 526 19.10 -7.19 -4.54
CA LEU A 526 20.00 -6.31 -3.78
C LEU A 526 19.33 -5.78 -2.51
N ILE A 527 19.97 -5.99 -1.37
CA ILE A 527 19.65 -5.33 -0.11
C ILE A 527 20.75 -4.32 0.19
N LYS A 528 20.39 -3.06 0.44
CA LYS A 528 21.36 -2.01 0.80
C LYS A 528 20.81 -1.04 1.83
N THR A 529 21.69 -0.43 2.61
CA THR A 529 21.32 0.69 3.48
C THR A 529 20.78 1.87 2.66
N LYS A 530 19.75 2.52 3.20
CA LYS A 530 19.21 3.78 2.69
C LYS A 530 20.31 4.83 2.91
N SER A 531 20.59 5.62 1.88
CA SER A 531 21.32 6.87 2.08
C SER A 531 20.46 7.74 2.99
N ASN A 532 20.94 8.06 4.19
CA ASN A 532 20.25 9.02 5.05
C ASN A 532 20.33 10.38 4.38
N TYR A 533 19.16 10.97 4.12
CA TYR A 533 19.01 12.41 3.95
C TYR A 533 18.29 12.94 5.19
#